data_AF-A0A954KQF7-F1
#
_entry.id   AF-A0A954KQF7-F1
#
_cell.length_a   1.000
_cell.length_b   1.000
_cell.length_c   1.000
_cell.angle_alpha   90.00
_cell.angle_beta   90.00
_cell.angle_gamma   90.00
#
_symmetry.space_group_name_H-M   'P 1'
#
loop_
_entity.id
_entity.type
_entity.pdbx_description
1 polymer ?
#
loop_
_entity_poly.entity_id
_entity_poly.type
_entity_poly.pdbx_seq_one_letter_code
_entity_poly.pdbx_strand_id
1 'polypeptide(L)'
;MRSKSLIGRLTVFTSVLVSAFLTHPDFAKAFDIEEVHWGFSGKIFPQEINPLFLRLRNNTGEAEEFTLNLKQRTYGSRSVGATISVAEEGNTIFLAPYTERWVTFYLYASHSSSEVQLFKEDKRVGDPIPMPNQSRSATEESIHRSRVLFTASDEFNLNRNSQLKRFPSEVFPPNLTGTDTLEVVFLDHVPRWQPEQRKTFLRWLNRGGILHLLQTRTGTYPTFDEELAVLNGPLDHQYIGGGLVIRHPFSQHNLDKKMLEDIVKQEFDFFQTGATPVNQENYGYHYYGDSLEHYLFPTLKEYVNPNHNWPVMYLISFLYLLLIFPGAWLVMKKWSDFRITYGSLLLGMLLFALIFNVVGARGYGESTQINSIALAQVLPDDELDVMQYSNAFVTSGGFFELQHQGSGLIYSTGSDSEEVLGKIQLGTQAEFSVDIPPFSSRPFIHRTLINKKAPTVELTTFDPEKGLSSLELNIDSLDAGSQLWAIHKDRISPISLQGSSWSTKRSGQPLSEFLQSDEYFNDYDIYGQQINHSANKEKIDSQLFRKVMHKSFRFQNIYNNGNNNVSNSIKQDRVYLFIQSEMPEELKCASESFQKQSGNIIYQYELILSE
;
A
#
# COMPACT_ATOMS: atom_id res chain seq x y z
N MET A 1 62.03 -59.05 -37.44
CA MET A 1 63.28 -58.40 -36.96
C MET A 1 62.99 -56.92 -36.78
N ARG A 2 62.87 -56.45 -35.52
CA ARG A 2 62.72 -55.02 -35.08
C ARG A 2 61.42 -54.32 -35.58
N SER A 3 60.76 -53.38 -34.90
CA SER A 3 60.89 -52.76 -33.58
C SER A 3 59.79 -51.69 -33.47
N LYS A 4 59.01 -51.72 -32.38
CA LYS A 4 58.51 -50.58 -31.58
C LYS A 4 57.78 -49.39 -32.25
N SER A 5 56.54 -49.19 -31.80
CA SER A 5 56.06 -48.05 -30.97
C SER A 5 54.77 -47.43 -31.49
N LEU A 6 53.63 -47.94 -31.01
CA LEU A 6 52.34 -47.27 -31.13
C LEU A 6 51.47 -47.56 -29.91
N ILE A 7 52.07 -47.46 -28.72
CA ILE A 7 51.36 -47.48 -27.43
C ILE A 7 51.98 -46.33 -26.63
N GLY A 8 51.35 -45.16 -26.66
CA GLY A 8 51.89 -43.98 -26.00
C GLY A 8 51.22 -42.65 -26.32
N ARG A 9 50.20 -42.59 -27.19
CA ARG A 9 49.49 -41.33 -27.49
C ARG A 9 47.98 -41.35 -27.33
N LEU A 10 47.38 -42.48 -26.94
CA LEU A 10 45.93 -42.58 -26.78
C LEU A 10 45.43 -42.50 -25.32
N THR A 11 46.33 -42.43 -24.34
CA THR A 11 45.97 -42.37 -22.90
C THR A 11 46.11 -40.98 -22.29
N VAL A 12 46.56 -39.97 -23.04
CA VAL A 12 46.69 -38.59 -22.55
C VAL A 12 45.56 -37.68 -23.07
N PHE A 13 44.90 -38.04 -24.18
CA PHE A 13 43.84 -37.20 -24.76
C PHE A 13 42.46 -37.43 -24.15
N THR A 14 42.19 -38.61 -23.57
CA THR A 14 40.93 -38.90 -22.88
C THR A 14 40.91 -38.39 -21.43
N SER A 15 42.07 -38.20 -20.79
CA SER A 15 42.13 -37.62 -19.45
C SER A 15 41.92 -36.10 -19.44
N VAL A 16 42.34 -35.39 -20.50
CA VAL A 16 42.16 -33.93 -20.59
C VAL A 16 40.70 -33.55 -20.91
N LEU A 17 39.97 -34.39 -21.65
CA LEU A 17 38.56 -34.14 -21.98
C LEU A 17 37.60 -34.49 -20.83
N VAL A 18 37.95 -35.42 -19.93
CA VAL A 18 37.14 -35.70 -18.73
C VAL A 18 37.42 -34.68 -17.62
N SER A 19 38.63 -34.10 -17.54
CA SER A 19 38.93 -33.02 -16.60
C SER A 19 38.36 -31.65 -17.03
N ALA A 20 38.06 -31.43 -18.32
CA ALA A 20 37.43 -30.19 -18.78
C ALA A 20 35.91 -30.13 -18.52
N PHE A 21 35.26 -31.26 -18.19
CA PHE A 21 33.83 -31.34 -17.91
C PHE A 21 33.48 -31.44 -16.41
N LEU A 22 34.47 -31.41 -15.50
CA LEU A 22 34.26 -31.55 -14.05
C LEU A 22 34.70 -30.35 -13.21
N THR A 23 35.05 -29.24 -13.84
CA THR A 23 35.20 -27.95 -13.16
C THR A 23 34.47 -26.88 -13.97
N HIS A 24 33.15 -26.95 -14.01
CA HIS A 24 32.45 -25.67 -13.88
C HIS A 24 32.82 -25.22 -12.46
N PRO A 25 33.58 -24.12 -12.29
CA PRO A 25 33.49 -23.46 -11.00
C PRO A 25 31.99 -23.23 -10.83
N ASP A 26 31.40 -23.85 -9.81
CA ASP A 26 30.19 -23.30 -9.26
C ASP A 26 30.52 -21.82 -9.10
N PHE A 27 29.92 -20.97 -9.94
CA PHE A 27 30.00 -19.54 -9.75
C PHE A 27 29.50 -19.38 -8.32
N ALA A 28 30.44 -19.13 -7.41
CA ALA A 28 30.15 -19.08 -5.99
C ALA A 28 28.98 -18.12 -5.86
N LYS A 29 27.83 -18.66 -5.44
CA LYS A 29 26.68 -17.83 -5.11
C LYS A 29 27.18 -16.93 -3.99
N ALA A 30 27.30 -15.65 -4.33
CA ALA A 30 27.92 -14.62 -3.51
C ALA A 30 27.27 -14.58 -2.10
N PHE A 31 25.95 -14.74 -2.07
CA PHE A 31 25.19 -15.14 -0.90
C PHE A 31 24.11 -16.15 -1.31
N ASP A 32 23.67 -16.96 -0.35
CA ASP A 32 22.53 -17.85 -0.51
C ASP A 32 21.30 -17.27 0.19
N ILE A 33 20.12 -17.50 -0.42
CA ILE A 33 18.83 -17.22 0.20
C ILE A 33 18.42 -18.50 0.95
N GLU A 34 18.50 -18.46 2.28
CA GLU A 34 18.22 -19.63 3.12
C GLU A 34 16.72 -19.78 3.39
N GLU A 35 16.04 -18.65 3.62
CA GLU A 35 14.61 -18.63 3.93
C GLU A 35 13.90 -17.45 3.26
N VAL A 36 12.63 -17.67 2.91
CA VAL A 36 11.73 -16.67 2.32
C VAL A 36 10.36 -16.78 3.01
N HIS A 37 9.89 -15.68 3.60
CA HIS A 37 8.58 -15.62 4.25
C HIS A 37 7.78 -14.42 3.78
N TRP A 38 6.52 -14.64 3.39
CA TRP A 38 5.57 -13.60 3.00
C TRP A 38 4.66 -13.21 4.15
N GLY A 39 4.59 -11.93 4.47
CA GLY A 39 3.71 -11.41 5.50
C GLY A 39 3.99 -12.03 6.88
N PHE A 40 3.22 -11.62 7.88
CA PHE A 40 3.29 -12.24 9.21
C PHE A 40 2.46 -13.53 9.31
N SER A 41 1.63 -13.84 8.30
CA SER A 41 0.78 -15.04 8.25
C SER A 41 1.20 -16.08 7.21
N GLY A 42 2.21 -15.79 6.38
CA GLY A 42 2.51 -16.59 5.19
C GLY A 42 1.61 -16.26 3.99
N LYS A 43 0.74 -15.25 4.11
CA LYS A 43 -0.22 -14.81 3.09
C LYS A 43 0.03 -13.36 2.72
N ILE A 44 -0.46 -12.98 1.54
CA ILE A 44 -0.47 -11.61 1.06
C ILE A 44 -1.89 -11.04 1.19
N PHE A 45 -1.98 -9.82 1.69
CA PHE A 45 -3.21 -9.04 1.75
C PHE A 45 -3.17 -8.00 0.64
N PRO A 46 -4.07 -8.07 -0.35
CA PRO A 46 -4.10 -7.11 -1.43
C PRO A 46 -4.41 -5.70 -0.89
N GLN A 47 -3.93 -4.69 -1.60
CA GLN A 47 -4.09 -3.27 -1.25
C GLN A 47 -3.40 -2.86 0.07
N GLU A 48 -2.62 -3.75 0.69
CA GLU A 48 -1.85 -3.47 1.91
C GLU A 48 -0.34 -3.53 1.62
N ILE A 49 0.45 -3.00 2.55
CA ILE A 49 1.90 -3.15 2.57
C ILE A 49 2.26 -4.49 3.22
N ASN A 50 2.78 -5.40 2.42
CA ASN A 50 3.16 -6.75 2.80
C ASN A 50 4.68 -6.82 2.95
N PRO A 51 5.21 -7.24 4.12
CA PRO A 51 6.63 -7.53 4.24
C PRO A 51 6.98 -8.83 3.51
N LEU A 52 8.13 -8.84 2.85
CA LEU A 52 8.81 -10.02 2.35
C LEU A 52 10.12 -10.16 3.12
N PHE A 53 10.20 -11.17 3.98
CA PHE A 53 11.37 -11.45 4.80
C PHE A 53 12.28 -12.44 4.08
N LEU A 54 13.55 -12.08 3.94
CA LEU A 54 14.59 -12.89 3.32
C LEU A 54 15.71 -13.11 4.32
N ARG A 55 16.09 -14.36 4.55
CA ARG A 55 17.30 -14.70 5.31
C ARG A 55 18.44 -14.93 4.34
N LEU A 56 19.37 -13.98 4.30
CA LEU A 56 20.56 -14.03 3.46
C LEU A 56 21.71 -14.63 4.26
N ARG A 57 22.51 -15.49 3.62
CA ARG A 57 23.67 -16.12 4.25
C ARG A 57 24.90 -15.98 3.36
N ASN A 58 25.97 -15.45 3.92
CA ASN A 58 27.27 -15.42 3.25
C ASN A 58 28.04 -16.69 3.62
N ASN A 59 28.21 -17.60 2.67
CA ASN A 59 28.94 -18.85 2.86
C ASN A 59 30.43 -18.75 2.50
N THR A 60 30.92 -17.55 2.22
CA THR A 60 32.30 -17.28 1.80
C THR A 60 33.14 -16.71 2.95
N GLY A 61 34.47 -16.74 2.77
CA GLY A 61 35.43 -16.15 3.70
C GLY A 61 35.63 -14.64 3.51
N GLU A 62 34.95 -14.02 2.55
CA GLU A 62 35.07 -12.60 2.21
C GLU A 62 33.78 -11.86 2.56
N ALA A 63 33.89 -10.59 2.97
CA ALA A 63 32.72 -9.77 3.24
C ALA A 63 32.11 -9.32 1.90
N GLU A 64 30.78 -9.25 1.85
CA GLU A 64 30.08 -8.76 0.66
C GLU A 64 29.36 -7.46 0.94
N GLU A 65 29.39 -6.57 -0.06
CA GLU A 65 28.64 -5.33 -0.08
C GLU A 65 27.93 -5.21 -1.44
N PHE A 66 26.61 -5.07 -1.45
CA PHE A 66 25.83 -5.04 -2.70
C PHE A 66 24.44 -4.41 -2.53
N THR A 67 23.83 -3.96 -3.63
CA THR A 67 22.42 -3.56 -3.63
C THR A 67 21.54 -4.74 -4.05
N LEU A 68 20.48 -4.99 -3.28
CA LEU A 68 19.45 -5.98 -3.61
C LEU A 68 18.21 -5.29 -4.15
N ASN A 69 17.86 -5.64 -5.38
CA ASN A 69 16.73 -5.12 -6.13
C ASN A 69 15.64 -6.19 -6.26
N LEU A 70 14.39 -5.75 -6.27
CA LEU A 70 13.22 -6.57 -6.42
C LEU A 70 12.33 -5.98 -7.53
N LYS A 71 11.87 -6.84 -8.44
CA LYS A 71 10.85 -6.49 -9.44
C LYS A 71 9.62 -7.38 -9.27
N GLN A 72 8.44 -6.77 -9.24
CA GLN A 72 7.17 -7.50 -9.29
C GLN A 72 6.91 -7.99 -10.72
N ARG A 73 6.27 -9.14 -10.87
CA ARG A 73 5.92 -9.71 -12.17
C ARG A 73 4.49 -10.25 -12.15
N THR A 74 3.85 -10.15 -13.30
CA THR A 74 2.55 -10.76 -13.58
C THR A 74 2.70 -12.09 -14.29
N TYR A 75 1.60 -12.86 -14.33
CA TYR A 75 1.54 -14.11 -15.07
C TYR A 75 2.01 -13.91 -16.52
N GLY A 76 2.97 -14.73 -16.97
CA GLY A 76 3.54 -14.58 -18.31
C GLY A 76 4.77 -13.67 -18.37
N SER A 77 5.46 -13.44 -17.26
CA SER A 77 6.85 -12.94 -17.17
C SER A 77 7.07 -11.42 -17.34
N ARG A 78 6.00 -10.64 -17.49
CA ARG A 78 6.05 -9.17 -17.62
C ARG A 78 6.29 -8.51 -16.26
N SER A 79 7.27 -7.62 -16.19
CA SER A 79 7.50 -6.77 -15.01
C SER A 79 6.35 -5.79 -14.82
N VAL A 80 6.02 -5.49 -13.56
CA VAL A 80 5.01 -4.49 -13.21
C VAL A 80 5.57 -3.57 -12.13
N GLY A 81 5.20 -2.29 -12.21
CA GLY A 81 5.66 -1.27 -11.29
C GLY A 81 7.15 -0.92 -11.47
N ALA A 82 7.69 -0.22 -10.48
CA ALA A 82 9.08 0.22 -10.45
C ALA A 82 9.97 -0.81 -9.74
N THR A 83 11.29 -0.70 -9.95
CA THR A 83 12.26 -1.56 -9.24
C THR A 83 12.38 -1.11 -7.80
N ILE A 84 12.16 -2.02 -6.84
CA ILE A 84 12.30 -1.72 -5.42
C ILE A 84 13.70 -2.14 -4.97
N SER A 85 14.44 -1.22 -4.36
CA SER A 85 15.81 -1.45 -3.87
C SER A 85 15.82 -1.32 -2.36
N VAL A 86 16.44 -2.27 -1.67
CA VAL A 86 16.73 -2.12 -0.24
C VAL A 86 18.15 -1.60 -0.08
N ALA A 87 18.27 -0.50 0.65
CA ALA A 87 19.49 0.23 0.88
C ALA A 87 19.63 0.53 2.38
N GLU A 88 20.77 0.19 2.98
CA GLU A 88 21.15 0.71 4.30
C GLU A 88 21.96 2.00 4.13
N GLU A 89 22.65 2.44 5.18
CA GLU A 89 23.61 3.56 5.12
C GLU A 89 24.59 3.34 3.95
N GLY A 90 24.48 4.14 2.89
CA GLY A 90 25.35 4.04 1.71
C GLY A 90 24.81 3.25 0.51
N ASN A 91 23.52 2.89 0.49
CA ASN A 91 22.85 2.21 -0.64
C ASN A 91 23.22 0.74 -0.87
N THR A 92 23.84 0.11 0.12
CA THR A 92 24.32 -1.27 0.04
C THR A 92 23.91 -2.07 1.28
N ILE A 93 23.87 -3.38 1.12
CA ILE A 93 23.71 -4.36 2.18
C ILE A 93 25.09 -4.95 2.45
N PHE A 94 25.55 -4.86 3.69
CA PHE A 94 26.77 -5.49 4.14
C PHE A 94 26.48 -6.86 4.77
N LEU A 95 27.20 -7.89 4.32
CA LEU A 95 27.10 -9.26 4.83
C LEU A 95 28.49 -9.82 5.12
N ALA A 96 28.82 -9.95 6.41
CA ALA A 96 30.13 -10.41 6.88
C ALA A 96 30.38 -11.90 6.55
N PRO A 97 31.64 -12.35 6.49
CA PRO A 97 31.99 -13.75 6.24
C PRO A 97 31.29 -14.71 7.19
N TYR A 98 30.70 -15.78 6.65
CA TYR A 98 30.01 -16.83 7.43
C TYR A 98 28.87 -16.33 8.35
N THR A 99 28.27 -15.19 8.02
CA THR A 99 27.13 -14.64 8.77
C THR A 99 25.82 -14.74 8.01
N GLU A 100 24.73 -14.62 8.76
CA GLU A 100 23.37 -14.56 8.25
C GLU A 100 22.70 -13.26 8.67
N ARG A 101 21.77 -12.79 7.85
CA ARG A 101 21.07 -11.54 8.07
C ARG A 101 19.66 -11.58 7.49
N TRP A 102 18.70 -11.06 8.25
CA TRP A 102 17.37 -10.80 7.74
C TRP A 102 17.34 -9.49 6.96
N VAL A 103 16.73 -9.53 5.77
CA VAL A 103 16.45 -8.38 4.92
C VAL A 103 14.96 -8.37 4.63
N THR A 104 14.33 -7.22 4.77
CA THR A 104 12.88 -7.07 4.59
C THR A 104 12.59 -6.10 3.46
N PHE A 105 11.83 -6.54 2.46
CA PHE A 105 11.19 -5.66 1.50
C PHE A 105 9.77 -5.34 1.98
N TYR A 106 9.30 -4.12 1.77
CA TYR A 106 7.91 -3.76 1.99
C TYR A 106 7.26 -3.50 0.64
N LEU A 107 6.27 -4.33 0.29
CA LEU A 107 5.63 -4.27 -1.01
C LEU A 107 4.14 -4.00 -0.84
N TYR A 108 3.67 -3.00 -1.55
CA TYR A 108 2.24 -2.87 -1.77
C TYR A 108 1.80 -3.94 -2.79
N ALA A 109 0.91 -4.84 -2.37
CA ALA A 109 0.46 -5.94 -3.21
C ALA A 109 -0.81 -5.57 -3.97
N SER A 110 -0.70 -5.38 -5.29
CA SER A 110 -1.86 -5.27 -6.18
C SER A 110 -2.44 -6.65 -6.52
N HIS A 111 -3.69 -6.70 -7.00
CA HIS A 111 -4.39 -7.96 -7.29
C HIS A 111 -3.79 -8.77 -8.46
N SER A 112 -2.97 -8.16 -9.31
CA SER A 112 -2.46 -8.77 -10.55
C SER A 112 -1.09 -9.43 -10.41
N SER A 113 -0.28 -9.00 -9.43
CA SER A 113 1.09 -9.46 -9.25
C SER A 113 1.09 -10.90 -8.74
N SER A 114 1.84 -11.78 -9.41
CA SER A 114 1.85 -13.21 -9.13
C SER A 114 3.17 -13.71 -8.54
N GLU A 115 4.27 -13.00 -8.80
CA GLU A 115 5.60 -13.36 -8.31
C GLU A 115 6.50 -12.13 -8.20
N VAL A 116 7.60 -12.26 -7.46
CA VAL A 116 8.67 -11.28 -7.41
C VAL A 116 10.00 -11.91 -7.79
N GLN A 117 10.86 -11.14 -8.44
CA GLN A 117 12.20 -11.58 -8.81
C GLN A 117 13.25 -10.68 -8.17
N LEU A 118 14.24 -11.32 -7.54
CA LEU A 118 15.39 -10.66 -6.95
C LEU A 118 16.52 -10.49 -7.97
N PHE A 119 17.23 -9.38 -7.85
CA PHE A 119 18.42 -9.03 -8.62
C PHE A 119 19.48 -8.47 -7.67
N LYS A 120 20.71 -8.99 -7.75
CA LYS A 120 21.90 -8.35 -7.17
C LYS A 120 22.40 -7.39 -8.24
N GLU A 121 22.28 -6.09 -7.97
CA GLU A 121 22.45 -5.06 -9.01
C GLU A 121 21.49 -5.36 -10.19
N ASP A 122 22.02 -5.75 -11.35
CA ASP A 122 21.24 -6.11 -12.54
C ASP A 122 21.21 -7.62 -12.82
N LYS A 123 21.85 -8.43 -11.99
CA LYS A 123 21.96 -9.88 -12.18
C LYS A 123 20.90 -10.60 -11.36
N ARG A 124 20.12 -11.45 -12.02
CA ARG A 124 19.09 -12.27 -11.38
C ARG A 124 19.69 -13.17 -10.30
N VAL A 125 19.06 -13.19 -9.12
CA VAL A 125 19.42 -14.07 -8.00
C VAL A 125 18.25 -14.95 -7.64
N GLY A 126 18.49 -16.27 -7.59
CA GLY A 126 17.47 -17.25 -7.25
C GLY A 126 16.33 -17.37 -8.27
N ASP A 127 15.43 -18.31 -7.97
CA ASP A 127 14.18 -18.48 -8.70
C ASP A 127 13.17 -17.37 -8.35
N PRO A 128 12.14 -17.14 -9.17
CA PRO A 128 11.08 -16.20 -8.83
C PRO A 128 10.39 -16.68 -7.56
N ILE A 129 10.12 -15.75 -6.66
CA ILE A 129 9.42 -16.02 -5.41
C ILE A 129 7.93 -15.85 -5.72
N PRO A 130 7.12 -16.93 -5.68
CA PRO A 130 5.69 -16.81 -5.91
C PRO A 130 5.06 -15.97 -4.79
N MET A 131 4.15 -15.08 -5.17
CA MET A 131 3.28 -14.39 -4.23
C MET A 131 2.18 -15.39 -3.86
N PRO A 132 2.05 -15.81 -2.58
CA PRO A 132 1.00 -16.73 -2.16
C PRO A 132 -0.34 -16.00 -2.29
N ASN A 133 -0.95 -16.16 -3.46
CA ASN A 133 -2.28 -15.67 -3.72
C ASN A 133 -3.23 -16.29 -2.70
N GLN A 134 -4.06 -15.48 -2.06
CA GLN A 134 -5.23 -16.02 -1.37
C GLN A 134 -6.00 -16.85 -2.40
N SER A 135 -6.24 -18.13 -2.09
CA SER A 135 -6.98 -19.00 -3.00
C SER A 135 -8.29 -18.30 -3.35
N ARG A 136 -8.58 -18.17 -4.66
CA ARG A 136 -9.80 -17.56 -5.21
C ARG A 136 -11.09 -18.24 -4.75
N SER A 137 -10.99 -19.35 -4.02
CA SER A 137 -12.09 -20.16 -3.51
C SER A 137 -12.13 -20.24 -1.98
N ALA A 138 -11.35 -19.44 -1.25
CA ALA A 138 -11.36 -19.47 0.21
C ALA A 138 -12.59 -18.74 0.76
N THR A 139 -13.76 -19.37 0.62
CA THR A 139 -15.03 -18.98 1.22
C THR A 139 -15.04 -19.05 2.75
N GLU A 140 -13.90 -19.34 3.40
CA GLU A 140 -13.87 -19.70 4.83
C GLU A 140 -12.71 -19.08 5.63
N GLU A 141 -11.69 -18.46 5.00
CA GLU A 141 -10.56 -17.95 5.78
C GLU A 141 -10.77 -16.49 6.19
N SER A 142 -11.09 -16.34 7.48
CA SER A 142 -11.35 -15.14 8.24
C SER A 142 -10.82 -13.81 7.69
N ILE A 143 -11.68 -12.78 7.80
CA ILE A 143 -11.40 -11.34 7.67
C ILE A 143 -10.20 -10.88 8.53
N HIS A 144 -9.75 -11.69 9.48
CA HIS A 144 -8.61 -11.43 10.35
C HIS A 144 -7.28 -11.45 9.59
N ARG A 145 -6.47 -10.41 9.82
CA ARG A 145 -5.11 -10.24 9.33
C ARG A 145 -4.17 -11.15 10.12
N SER A 146 -2.86 -10.89 10.01
CA SER A 146 -1.86 -11.83 10.50
C SER A 146 -1.81 -11.89 12.03
N ARG A 147 -1.81 -13.13 12.53
CA ARG A 147 -1.53 -13.50 13.92
C ARG A 147 -0.16 -14.15 14.00
N VAL A 148 0.70 -13.63 14.86
CA VAL A 148 2.11 -14.07 14.96
C VAL A 148 2.52 -14.24 16.42
N LEU A 149 3.31 -15.28 16.67
CA LEU A 149 4.05 -15.45 17.90
C LEU A 149 5.51 -15.04 17.64
N PHE A 150 5.98 -13.99 18.30
CA PHE A 150 7.43 -13.71 18.30
C PHE A 150 8.09 -14.58 19.35
N THR A 151 9.20 -15.23 18.97
CA THR A 151 9.96 -16.14 19.84
C THR A 151 11.37 -15.60 20.07
N ALA A 152 11.93 -15.93 21.24
CA ALA A 152 13.36 -15.71 21.48
C ALA A 152 14.20 -16.48 20.44
N SER A 153 15.31 -15.90 20.00
CA SER A 153 16.10 -16.37 18.84
C SER A 153 16.66 -17.79 19.03
N ASP A 154 16.83 -18.25 20.28
CA ASP A 154 17.26 -19.59 20.65
C ASP A 154 16.15 -20.65 20.58
N GLU A 155 14.88 -20.24 20.58
CA GLU A 155 13.72 -21.14 20.56
C GLU A 155 13.08 -21.32 19.18
N PHE A 156 13.46 -20.51 18.19
CA PHE A 156 12.85 -20.52 16.84
C PHE A 156 12.87 -21.91 16.18
N ASN A 157 13.94 -22.68 16.40
CA ASN A 157 14.13 -24.00 15.79
C ASN A 157 13.44 -25.16 16.54
N LEU A 158 12.88 -24.94 17.73
CA LEU A 158 12.54 -26.02 18.66
C LEU A 158 11.12 -26.57 18.53
N ASN A 159 10.20 -25.97 17.77
CA ASN A 159 8.83 -26.49 17.69
C ASN A 159 8.09 -26.16 16.37
N ARG A 160 8.16 -27.09 15.40
CA ARG A 160 7.49 -26.98 14.09
C ARG A 160 5.97 -27.23 14.12
N ASN A 161 5.42 -27.66 15.25
CA ASN A 161 4.00 -28.05 15.38
C ASN A 161 3.08 -26.92 15.90
N SER A 162 3.59 -25.68 15.99
CA SER A 162 2.82 -24.50 16.39
C SER A 162 1.77 -24.15 15.34
N GLN A 163 0.53 -23.91 15.77
CA GLN A 163 -0.56 -23.44 14.89
C GLN A 163 -0.36 -21.98 14.46
N LEU A 164 0.34 -21.18 15.28
CA LEU A 164 0.75 -19.82 14.93
C LEU A 164 2.06 -19.81 14.15
N LYS A 165 2.14 -18.91 13.16
CA LYS A 165 3.40 -18.55 12.52
C LYS A 165 4.33 -17.90 13.54
N ARG A 166 5.58 -18.35 13.52
CA ARG A 166 6.62 -17.90 14.44
C ARG A 166 7.63 -17.06 13.69
N PHE A 167 8.09 -16.00 14.33
CA PHE A 167 9.17 -15.16 13.84
C PHE A 167 10.16 -14.90 14.96
N PRO A 168 11.47 -14.83 14.68
CA PRO A 168 12.41 -14.32 15.66
C PRO A 168 12.06 -12.87 15.98
N SER A 169 12.19 -12.50 17.25
CA SER A 169 11.83 -11.15 17.71
C SER A 169 12.56 -10.03 16.95
N GLU A 170 13.79 -10.26 16.47
CA GLU A 170 14.56 -9.29 15.70
C GLU A 170 13.92 -8.85 14.35
N VAL A 171 13.01 -9.65 13.79
CA VAL A 171 12.35 -9.36 12.50
C VAL A 171 11.21 -8.34 12.63
N PHE A 172 10.78 -8.02 13.86
CA PHE A 172 9.76 -7.00 14.07
C PHE A 172 10.18 -5.65 13.43
N PRO A 173 9.35 -5.04 12.57
CA PRO A 173 9.73 -3.83 11.86
C PRO A 173 10.17 -2.69 12.79
N PRO A 174 11.25 -1.96 12.47
CA PRO A 174 11.61 -0.75 13.20
C PRO A 174 10.69 0.43 12.89
N ASN A 175 9.87 0.34 11.84
CA ASN A 175 8.96 1.38 11.35
C ASN A 175 7.49 0.92 11.37
N LEU A 176 6.59 1.78 11.85
CA LEU A 176 5.15 1.48 11.95
C LEU A 176 4.52 1.09 10.62
N THR A 177 4.94 1.75 9.54
CA THR A 177 4.43 1.51 8.19
C THR A 177 4.66 0.08 7.70
N GLY A 178 5.66 -0.62 8.25
CA GLY A 178 5.93 -2.05 7.98
C GLY A 178 5.00 -3.03 8.71
N THR A 179 4.13 -2.55 9.60
CA THR A 179 3.22 -3.37 10.43
C THR A 179 1.79 -3.42 9.86
N ASP A 180 1.58 -3.04 8.60
CA ASP A 180 0.25 -2.86 8.01
C ASP A 180 -0.65 -4.13 8.03
N THR A 181 -0.03 -5.28 7.80
CA THR A 181 -0.70 -6.59 7.76
C THR A 181 -0.71 -7.32 9.11
N LEU A 182 -0.15 -6.69 10.14
CA LEU A 182 -0.05 -7.23 11.49
C LEU A 182 -1.26 -6.80 12.33
N GLU A 183 -2.05 -7.76 12.81
CA GLU A 183 -3.21 -7.49 13.68
C GLU A 183 -2.98 -7.98 15.09
N VAL A 184 -2.45 -9.20 15.24
CA VAL A 184 -2.34 -9.85 16.54
C VAL A 184 -0.91 -10.32 16.79
N VAL A 185 -0.38 -9.98 17.95
CA VAL A 185 0.92 -10.43 18.43
C VAL A 185 0.75 -11.22 19.71
N PHE A 186 1.39 -12.38 19.79
CA PHE A 186 1.56 -13.16 21.00
C PHE A 186 2.98 -12.99 21.52
N LEU A 187 3.13 -12.71 22.82
CA LEU A 187 4.40 -12.65 23.52
C LEU A 187 4.33 -13.46 24.81
N ASP A 188 5.37 -14.25 25.07
CA ASP A 188 5.56 -15.00 26.32
C ASP A 188 6.88 -14.62 27.03
N HIS A 189 7.63 -13.67 26.48
CA HIS A 189 8.93 -13.20 26.95
C HIS A 189 9.06 -11.70 26.66
N VAL A 190 10.14 -11.10 27.16
CA VAL A 190 10.50 -9.71 26.84
C VAL A 190 11.42 -9.72 25.60
N PRO A 191 10.96 -9.22 24.43
CA PRO A 191 11.78 -9.20 23.24
C PRO A 191 13.01 -8.31 23.40
N ARG A 192 14.15 -8.72 22.84
CA ARG A 192 15.38 -7.91 22.79
C ARG A 192 15.34 -6.87 21.66
N TRP A 193 14.26 -6.09 21.63
CA TRP A 193 14.05 -5.06 20.62
C TRP A 193 14.92 -3.84 20.85
N GLN A 194 15.38 -3.25 19.76
CA GLN A 194 16.03 -1.94 19.78
C GLN A 194 15.02 -0.85 20.17
N PRO A 195 15.46 0.33 20.65
CA PRO A 195 14.55 1.40 21.07
C PRO A 195 13.48 1.77 20.03
N GLU A 196 13.85 1.85 18.75
CA GLU A 196 12.89 2.18 17.68
C GLU A 196 11.87 1.06 17.42
N GLN A 197 12.25 -0.21 17.57
CA GLN A 197 11.31 -1.33 17.52
C GLN A 197 10.32 -1.29 18.69
N ARG A 198 10.77 -0.96 19.90
CA ARG A 198 9.88 -0.83 21.07
C ARG A 198 8.88 0.31 20.90
N LYS A 199 9.33 1.48 20.42
CA LYS A 199 8.44 2.59 20.06
C LYS A 199 7.44 2.21 18.97
N THR A 200 7.92 1.58 17.90
CA THR A 200 7.05 1.10 16.81
C THR A 200 6.03 0.08 17.29
N PHE A 201 6.39 -0.79 18.23
CA PHE A 201 5.45 -1.73 18.84
C PHE A 201 4.33 -1.01 19.61
N LEU A 202 4.66 0.00 20.41
CA LEU A 202 3.64 0.81 21.09
C LEU A 202 2.79 1.61 20.12
N ARG A 203 3.38 2.17 19.05
CA ARG A 203 2.61 2.85 18.00
C ARG A 203 1.65 1.90 17.32
N TRP A 204 2.09 0.67 16.99
CA TRP A 204 1.24 -0.38 16.43
C TRP A 204 0.10 -0.74 17.37
N LEU A 205 0.37 -0.84 18.67
CA LEU A 205 -0.64 -1.08 19.69
C LEU A 205 -1.62 0.10 19.76
N ASN A 206 -1.14 1.34 19.90
CA ASN A 206 -1.98 2.55 19.92
C ASN A 206 -2.84 2.69 18.65
N ARG A 207 -2.37 2.19 17.51
CA ARG A 207 -3.10 2.15 16.23
C ARG A 207 -4.23 1.10 16.19
N GLY A 208 -4.36 0.23 17.19
CA GLY A 208 -5.42 -0.77 17.22
C GLY A 208 -4.96 -2.24 17.13
N GLY A 209 -3.67 -2.50 17.27
CA GLY A 209 -3.13 -3.85 17.40
C GLY A 209 -3.65 -4.59 18.64
N ILE A 210 -3.60 -5.92 18.62
CA ILE A 210 -4.01 -6.78 19.74
C ILE A 210 -2.81 -7.57 20.23
N LEU A 211 -2.44 -7.37 21.49
CA LEU A 211 -1.36 -8.10 22.15
C LEU A 211 -1.92 -9.15 23.10
N HIS A 212 -1.59 -10.41 22.87
CA HIS A 212 -1.78 -11.49 23.83
C HIS A 212 -0.51 -11.73 24.62
N LEU A 213 -0.56 -11.50 25.93
CA LEU A 213 0.51 -11.81 26.86
C LEU A 213 0.28 -13.19 27.46
N LEU A 214 1.19 -14.11 27.15
CA LEU A 214 1.22 -15.46 27.68
C LEU A 214 2.14 -15.54 28.90
N GLN A 215 1.93 -16.54 29.75
CA GLN A 215 2.84 -16.82 30.85
C GLN A 215 4.15 -17.46 30.33
N THR A 216 5.25 -17.05 30.94
CA THR A 216 6.55 -17.73 30.80
C THR A 216 6.46 -19.17 31.31
N ARG A 217 7.51 -19.97 31.09
CA ARG A 217 7.60 -21.34 31.63
C ARG A 217 7.51 -21.41 33.17
N THR A 218 7.76 -20.30 33.87
CA THR A 218 7.64 -20.21 35.34
C THR A 218 6.23 -19.90 35.82
N GLY A 219 5.26 -19.76 34.91
CA GLY A 219 3.87 -19.43 35.24
C GLY A 219 3.64 -17.95 35.58
N THR A 220 4.62 -17.09 35.30
CA THR A 220 4.54 -15.64 35.53
C THR A 220 4.49 -14.90 34.20
N TYR A 221 3.78 -13.78 34.14
CA TYR A 221 3.82 -12.90 32.97
C TYR A 221 5.20 -12.24 32.81
N PRO A 222 5.65 -11.96 31.58
CA PRO A 222 6.86 -11.17 31.36
C PRO A 222 6.70 -9.77 31.96
N THR A 223 7.76 -9.25 32.55
CA THR A 223 7.82 -7.88 33.10
C THR A 223 8.61 -7.01 32.13
N PHE A 224 7.97 -5.97 31.62
CA PHE A 224 8.54 -5.07 30.62
C PHE A 224 9.15 -3.84 31.28
N ASP A 225 10.27 -3.36 30.74
CA ASP A 225 10.94 -2.16 31.22
C ASP A 225 10.83 -1.01 30.19
N GLU A 226 11.27 0.18 30.61
CA GLU A 226 11.42 1.37 29.76
C GLU A 226 10.14 1.74 29.01
N GLU A 227 10.19 1.90 27.69
CA GLU A 227 9.03 2.30 26.90
C GLU A 227 7.87 1.30 27.01
N LEU A 228 8.16 0.01 27.18
CA LEU A 228 7.16 -1.06 27.25
C LEU A 228 6.56 -1.25 28.65
N ALA A 229 6.98 -0.48 29.66
CA ALA A 229 6.50 -0.62 31.04
C ALA A 229 4.97 -0.47 31.18
N VAL A 230 4.32 0.25 30.25
CA VAL A 230 2.85 0.39 30.18
C VAL A 230 2.13 -0.96 30.01
N LEU A 231 2.81 -1.97 29.45
CA LEU A 231 2.31 -3.33 29.27
C LEU A 231 2.25 -4.14 30.57
N ASN A 232 2.74 -3.62 31.70
CA ASN A 232 2.69 -4.28 33.00
C ASN A 232 1.37 -4.04 33.76
N GLY A 233 0.37 -3.40 33.16
CA GLY A 233 -0.88 -3.09 33.85
C GLY A 233 -1.59 -4.34 34.39
N PRO A 234 -2.29 -4.23 35.54
CA PRO A 234 -2.74 -5.39 36.30
C PRO A 234 -4.02 -6.05 35.74
N LEU A 235 -4.69 -5.42 34.78
CA LEU A 235 -5.95 -5.89 34.22
C LEU A 235 -5.72 -7.03 33.22
N ASP A 236 -6.67 -7.97 33.18
CA ASP A 236 -6.66 -9.05 32.19
C ASP A 236 -6.92 -8.52 30.78
N HIS A 237 -7.73 -7.47 30.66
CA HIS A 237 -7.98 -6.72 29.43
C HIS A 237 -7.65 -5.25 29.68
N GLN A 238 -6.75 -4.68 28.87
CA GLN A 238 -6.31 -3.30 29.02
C GLN A 238 -6.21 -2.62 27.66
N TYR A 239 -6.90 -1.49 27.49
CA TYR A 239 -6.72 -0.64 26.32
C TYR A 239 -5.45 0.20 26.42
N ILE A 240 -4.74 0.32 25.30
CA ILE A 240 -3.60 1.23 25.12
C ILE A 240 -3.79 1.92 23.76
N GLY A 241 -4.14 3.20 23.80
CA GLY A 241 -4.65 3.91 22.63
C GLY A 241 -5.87 3.18 22.06
N GLY A 242 -5.90 2.94 20.74
CA GLY A 242 -6.93 2.12 20.09
C GLY A 242 -6.75 0.60 20.24
N GLY A 243 -5.60 0.12 20.76
CA GLY A 243 -5.27 -1.30 20.87
C GLY A 243 -5.67 -1.95 22.17
N LEU A 244 -5.53 -3.28 22.22
CA LEU A 244 -5.95 -4.11 23.35
C LEU A 244 -4.84 -5.07 23.78
N VAL A 245 -4.58 -5.12 25.08
CA VAL A 245 -3.72 -6.12 25.72
C VAL A 245 -4.59 -7.13 26.45
N ILE A 246 -4.41 -8.41 26.16
CA ILE A 246 -5.14 -9.54 26.75
C ILE A 246 -4.14 -10.48 27.43
N ARG A 247 -4.36 -10.76 28.71
CA ARG A 247 -3.51 -11.65 29.50
C ARG A 247 -4.10 -13.05 29.58
N HIS A 248 -3.24 -14.04 29.38
CA HIS A 248 -3.60 -15.45 29.31
C HIS A 248 -2.85 -16.27 30.34
N PRO A 249 -3.54 -17.01 31.24
CA PRO A 249 -2.91 -17.74 32.35
C PRO A 249 -2.31 -19.08 31.90
N PHE A 250 -1.66 -19.11 30.75
CA PHE A 250 -1.03 -20.29 30.18
C PHE A 250 0.19 -19.91 29.35
N SER A 251 1.09 -20.87 29.15
CA SER A 251 2.31 -20.69 28.36
C SER A 251 2.10 -21.03 26.88
N GLN A 252 2.96 -20.51 26.00
CA GLN A 252 2.96 -20.84 24.57
C GLN A 252 2.98 -22.35 24.27
N HIS A 253 3.54 -23.18 25.17
CA HIS A 253 3.60 -24.64 24.97
C HIS A 253 2.24 -25.33 25.14
N ASN A 254 1.29 -24.65 25.78
CA ASN A 254 -0.08 -25.12 25.96
C ASN A 254 -1.03 -24.55 24.89
N LEU A 255 -0.53 -23.69 23.99
CA LEU A 255 -1.34 -23.09 22.93
C LEU A 255 -1.58 -24.10 21.81
N ASP A 256 -2.68 -24.84 21.92
CA ASP A 256 -3.15 -25.76 20.88
C ASP A 256 -4.16 -25.09 19.93
N LYS A 257 -4.61 -25.84 18.91
CA LYS A 257 -5.56 -25.34 17.92
C LYS A 257 -6.90 -24.91 18.54
N LYS A 258 -7.41 -25.70 19.49
CA LYS A 258 -8.70 -25.46 20.11
C LYS A 258 -8.66 -24.20 20.97
N MET A 259 -7.58 -24.02 21.72
CA MET A 259 -7.35 -22.83 22.52
C MET A 259 -7.25 -21.58 21.65
N LEU A 260 -6.56 -21.66 20.51
CA LEU A 260 -6.52 -20.56 19.56
C LEU A 260 -7.92 -20.22 18.99
N GLU A 261 -8.72 -21.24 18.65
CA GLU A 261 -10.12 -21.04 18.22
C GLU A 261 -10.98 -20.39 19.31
N ASP A 262 -10.81 -20.80 20.57
CA ASP A 262 -11.49 -20.20 21.72
C ASP A 262 -11.09 -18.73 21.94
N ILE A 263 -9.79 -18.40 21.79
CA ILE A 263 -9.29 -17.02 21.87
C ILE A 263 -9.89 -16.15 20.75
N VAL A 264 -9.86 -16.64 19.51
CA VAL A 264 -10.44 -15.94 18.35
C VAL A 264 -11.93 -15.68 18.57
N LYS A 265 -12.65 -16.65 19.12
CA LYS A 265 -14.07 -16.50 19.44
C LYS A 265 -14.30 -15.48 20.54
N GLN A 266 -13.51 -15.49 21.61
CA GLN A 266 -13.60 -14.51 22.69
C GLN A 266 -13.35 -13.08 22.18
N GLU A 267 -12.35 -12.88 21.32
CA GLU A 267 -12.11 -11.58 20.67
C GLU A 267 -13.30 -11.14 19.82
N PHE A 268 -13.87 -12.05 19.02
CA PHE A 268 -15.04 -11.76 18.21
C PHE A 268 -16.23 -11.35 19.08
N ASP A 269 -16.52 -12.12 20.13
CA ASP A 269 -17.60 -11.84 21.07
C ASP A 269 -17.38 -10.51 21.81
N PHE A 270 -16.13 -10.18 22.13
CA PHE A 270 -15.75 -8.92 22.78
C PHE A 270 -15.99 -7.71 21.87
N PHE A 271 -15.63 -7.80 20.58
CA PHE A 271 -15.78 -6.68 19.64
C PHE A 271 -17.13 -6.61 18.94
N GLN A 272 -17.93 -7.69 18.90
CA GLN A 272 -19.14 -7.78 18.05
C GLN A 272 -20.43 -8.14 18.81
N THR A 273 -20.57 -7.71 20.06
CA THR A 273 -21.72 -7.99 20.93
C THR A 273 -23.08 -7.93 20.20
N GLY A 274 -23.66 -9.09 19.90
CA GLY A 274 -24.97 -9.23 19.24
C GLY A 274 -24.97 -9.46 17.73
N ALA A 275 -23.80 -9.58 17.09
CA ALA A 275 -23.70 -10.05 15.70
C ALA A 275 -23.84 -11.58 15.64
N THR A 276 -24.78 -12.08 14.84
CA THR A 276 -24.84 -13.52 14.54
C THR A 276 -23.72 -13.87 13.57
N PRO A 277 -22.87 -14.89 13.86
CA PRO A 277 -21.90 -15.37 12.90
C PRO A 277 -22.65 -15.86 11.66
N VAL A 278 -22.36 -15.25 10.52
CA VAL A 278 -23.03 -15.59 9.26
C VAL A 278 -22.50 -16.94 8.80
N ASN A 279 -23.35 -17.97 8.80
CA ASN A 279 -23.07 -19.21 8.07
C ASN A 279 -23.04 -18.87 6.56
N GLN A 280 -21.85 -18.67 6.01
CA GLN A 280 -21.64 -18.37 4.60
C GLN A 280 -21.73 -19.65 3.75
N GLU A 281 -22.95 -20.13 3.50
CA GLU A 281 -23.21 -21.13 2.44
C GLU A 281 -23.63 -20.47 1.10
N ASN A 282 -23.19 -19.24 0.83
CA ASN A 282 -23.51 -18.57 -0.43
C ASN A 282 -22.43 -18.80 -1.48
N TYR A 283 -22.70 -19.74 -2.39
CA TYR A 283 -22.01 -19.93 -3.67
C TYR A 283 -22.30 -18.77 -4.62
N GLY A 284 -21.81 -17.58 -4.29
CA GLY A 284 -21.81 -16.43 -5.19
C GLY A 284 -20.60 -16.49 -6.11
N TYR A 285 -20.80 -16.33 -7.43
CA TYR A 285 -19.71 -16.09 -8.37
C TYR A 285 -18.85 -14.94 -7.84
N HIS A 286 -17.60 -15.24 -7.49
CA HIS A 286 -16.63 -14.22 -7.10
C HIS A 286 -16.27 -13.40 -8.34
N TYR A 287 -17.03 -12.32 -8.57
CA TYR A 287 -16.57 -11.27 -9.45
C TYR A 287 -15.23 -10.79 -8.89
N TYR A 288 -14.24 -10.71 -9.79
CA TYR A 288 -12.94 -10.10 -9.52
C TYR A 288 -13.23 -8.78 -8.81
N GLY A 289 -12.91 -8.70 -7.52
CA GLY A 289 -13.09 -7.46 -6.79
C GLY A 289 -12.16 -6.45 -7.44
N ASP A 290 -12.75 -5.48 -8.13
CA ASP A 290 -11.97 -4.38 -8.69
C ASP A 290 -11.15 -3.76 -7.57
N SER A 291 -9.84 -3.70 -7.79
CA SER A 291 -8.90 -3.15 -6.84
C SER A 291 -9.28 -1.70 -6.53
N LEU A 292 -9.22 -1.27 -5.27
CA LEU A 292 -9.54 0.11 -4.86
C LEU A 292 -8.81 1.16 -5.72
N GLU A 293 -7.58 0.85 -6.10
CA GLU A 293 -6.67 1.59 -6.96
C GLU A 293 -7.26 1.83 -8.35
N HIS A 294 -8.00 0.86 -8.88
CA HIS A 294 -8.73 0.94 -10.15
C HIS A 294 -9.80 2.03 -10.13
N TYR A 295 -10.27 2.44 -8.96
CA TYR A 295 -11.20 3.56 -8.80
C TYR A 295 -10.52 4.84 -8.33
N LEU A 296 -9.66 4.75 -7.31
CA LEU A 296 -8.99 5.92 -6.74
C LEU A 296 -8.15 6.68 -7.77
N PHE A 297 -7.34 5.98 -8.58
CA PHE A 297 -6.44 6.66 -9.51
C PHE A 297 -7.14 7.32 -10.69
N PRO A 298 -8.14 6.69 -11.34
CA PRO A 298 -8.95 7.39 -12.33
C PRO A 298 -9.66 8.62 -11.74
N THR A 299 -10.26 8.51 -10.55
CA THR A 299 -10.90 9.66 -9.90
C THR A 299 -9.90 10.78 -9.57
N LEU A 300 -8.69 10.45 -9.10
CA LEU A 300 -7.61 11.44 -8.90
C LEU A 300 -7.12 12.06 -10.22
N LYS A 301 -7.19 11.32 -11.33
CA LYS A 301 -6.85 11.84 -12.66
C LYS A 301 -7.87 12.85 -13.16
N GLU A 302 -9.14 12.76 -12.72
CA GLU A 302 -10.20 13.69 -13.12
C GLU A 302 -9.90 15.16 -12.75
N TYR A 303 -9.10 15.43 -11.71
CA TYR A 303 -8.63 16.79 -11.40
C TYR A 303 -7.75 17.42 -12.49
N VAL A 304 -7.21 16.61 -13.39
CA VAL A 304 -6.31 17.04 -14.47
C VAL A 304 -6.92 16.85 -15.85
N ASN A 305 -8.19 16.43 -15.94
CA ASN A 305 -8.81 16.21 -17.22
C ASN A 305 -8.86 17.53 -18.01
N PRO A 306 -8.33 17.53 -19.24
CA PRO A 306 -8.21 18.76 -19.99
C PRO A 306 -9.59 19.26 -20.40
N ASN A 307 -9.87 20.54 -20.13
CA ASN A 307 -11.03 21.19 -20.71
C ASN A 307 -10.67 21.69 -22.12
N HIS A 308 -10.58 20.76 -23.06
CA HIS A 308 -10.33 21.10 -24.45
C HIS A 308 -11.51 21.87 -25.04
N ASN A 309 -11.23 23.03 -25.64
CA ASN A 309 -12.20 23.73 -26.47
C ASN A 309 -12.34 22.99 -27.81
N TRP A 310 -13.06 21.87 -27.80
CA TRP A 310 -13.32 21.03 -28.97
C TRP A 310 -13.84 21.83 -30.17
N PRO A 311 -14.77 22.79 -30.03
CA PRO A 311 -15.18 23.66 -31.14
C PRO A 311 -14.01 24.36 -31.84
N VAL A 312 -13.03 24.86 -31.09
CA VAL A 312 -11.83 25.50 -31.66
C VAL A 312 -10.96 24.48 -32.38
N MET A 313 -10.74 23.30 -31.79
CA MET A 313 -9.97 22.23 -32.45
C MET A 313 -10.64 21.77 -33.75
N TYR A 314 -11.96 21.62 -33.76
CA TYR A 314 -12.72 21.30 -34.97
C TYR A 314 -12.58 22.41 -36.01
N LEU A 315 -12.73 23.68 -35.62
CA LEU A 315 -12.56 24.82 -36.52
C LEU A 315 -11.17 24.83 -37.17
N ILE A 316 -10.11 24.63 -36.37
CA ILE A 316 -8.72 24.56 -36.87
C ILE A 316 -8.55 23.36 -37.81
N SER A 317 -9.13 22.21 -37.48
CA SER A 317 -9.11 21.02 -38.35
C SER A 317 -9.78 21.28 -39.69
N PHE A 318 -10.92 21.97 -39.72
CA PHE A 318 -11.57 22.37 -40.96
C PHE A 318 -10.71 23.36 -41.77
N LEU A 319 -10.10 24.35 -41.11
CA LEU A 319 -9.19 25.29 -41.77
C LEU A 319 -7.97 24.57 -42.37
N TYR A 320 -7.44 23.55 -41.68
CA TYR A 320 -6.34 22.72 -42.18
C TYR A 320 -6.74 21.93 -43.44
N LEU A 321 -7.91 21.30 -43.44
CA LEU A 321 -8.43 20.58 -44.61
C LEU A 321 -8.63 21.52 -45.81
N LEU A 322 -9.14 22.73 -45.56
CA LEU A 322 -9.28 23.77 -46.59
C LEU A 322 -7.91 24.25 -47.09
N LEU A 323 -6.89 24.30 -46.25
CA LEU A 323 -5.53 24.65 -46.68
C LEU A 323 -4.96 23.57 -47.61
N ILE A 324 -5.09 22.29 -47.24
CA ILE A 324 -4.47 21.19 -47.98
C ILE A 324 -5.14 20.95 -49.33
N PHE A 325 -6.46 21.00 -49.41
CA PHE A 325 -7.16 20.65 -50.65
C PHE A 325 -7.40 21.87 -51.56
N PRO A 326 -8.38 22.75 -51.29
CA PRO A 326 -8.61 23.90 -52.15
C PRO A 326 -7.44 24.89 -52.10
N GLY A 327 -6.76 25.05 -50.96
CA GLY A 327 -5.60 25.94 -50.83
C GLY A 327 -4.43 25.52 -51.72
N ALA A 328 -4.00 24.26 -51.66
CA ALA A 328 -2.91 23.77 -52.51
C ALA A 328 -3.27 23.83 -54.01
N TRP A 329 -4.52 23.52 -54.36
CA TRP A 329 -4.98 23.63 -55.75
C TRP A 329 -4.91 25.08 -56.27
N LEU A 330 -5.31 26.06 -55.45
CA LEU A 330 -5.22 27.48 -55.82
C LEU A 330 -3.77 27.95 -56.00
N VAL A 331 -2.85 27.50 -55.13
CA VAL A 331 -1.42 27.81 -55.26
C VAL A 331 -0.86 27.22 -56.55
N MET A 332 -1.15 25.94 -56.82
CA MET A 332 -0.71 25.25 -58.04
C MET A 332 -1.27 25.89 -59.32
N LYS A 333 -2.52 26.37 -59.28
CA LYS A 333 -3.15 27.06 -60.42
C LYS A 333 -2.48 28.41 -60.71
N LYS A 334 -2.08 29.14 -59.66
CA LYS A 334 -1.47 30.48 -59.81
C LYS A 334 0.03 30.41 -60.10
N TRP A 335 0.73 29.41 -59.55
CA TRP A 335 2.17 29.22 -59.68
C TRP A 335 2.41 27.79 -60.17
N SER A 336 2.88 27.63 -61.41
CA SER A 336 3.13 26.31 -62.02
C SER A 336 4.41 25.63 -61.52
N ASP A 337 5.18 26.28 -60.65
CA ASP A 337 6.40 25.72 -60.07
C ASP A 337 6.07 24.81 -58.88
N PHE A 338 6.33 23.51 -59.06
CA PHE A 338 6.11 22.48 -58.05
C PHE A 338 6.84 22.78 -56.73
N ARG A 339 7.99 23.45 -56.76
CA ARG A 339 8.78 23.76 -55.56
C ARG A 339 8.03 24.72 -54.65
N ILE A 340 7.33 25.68 -55.23
CA ILE A 340 6.54 26.68 -54.49
C ILE A 340 5.31 26.00 -53.89
N THR A 341 4.65 25.13 -54.65
CA THR A 341 3.51 24.35 -54.14
C THR A 341 3.91 23.46 -52.96
N TYR A 342 4.96 22.63 -53.09
CA TYR A 342 5.41 21.78 -51.99
C TYR A 342 5.95 22.57 -50.80
N GLY A 343 6.71 23.65 -51.04
CA GLY A 343 7.20 24.53 -49.99
C GLY A 343 6.06 25.17 -49.19
N SER A 344 5.01 25.63 -49.87
CA SER A 344 3.82 26.21 -49.23
C SER A 344 3.04 25.18 -48.41
N LEU A 345 2.95 23.94 -48.90
CA LEU A 345 2.27 22.84 -48.22
C LEU A 345 3.04 22.40 -46.97
N LEU A 346 4.37 22.26 -47.04
CA LEU A 346 5.22 21.97 -45.89
C LEU A 346 5.13 23.07 -44.83
N LEU A 347 5.19 24.35 -45.25
CA LEU A 347 5.02 25.48 -44.34
C LEU A 347 3.64 25.49 -43.67
N GLY A 348 2.60 25.17 -44.44
CA GLY A 348 1.24 25.02 -43.94
C GLY A 348 1.12 23.92 -42.90
N MET A 349 1.67 22.74 -43.19
CA MET A 349 1.71 21.61 -42.25
C MET A 349 2.46 21.98 -40.96
N LEU A 350 3.62 22.63 -41.06
CA LEU A 350 4.38 23.11 -39.91
C LEU A 350 3.56 24.10 -39.07
N LEU A 351 2.93 25.09 -39.71
CA LEU A 351 2.11 26.10 -39.02
C LEU A 351 0.95 25.46 -38.27
N PHE A 352 0.20 24.57 -38.92
CA PHE A 352 -0.93 23.89 -38.28
C PHE A 352 -0.47 22.93 -37.18
N ALA A 353 0.66 22.25 -37.35
CA ALA A 353 1.26 21.44 -36.28
C ALA A 353 1.58 22.31 -35.04
N LEU A 354 2.14 23.50 -35.23
CA LEU A 354 2.40 24.45 -34.15
C LEU A 354 1.09 24.95 -33.50
N ILE A 355 0.07 25.27 -34.29
CA ILE A 355 -1.24 25.69 -33.78
C ILE A 355 -1.88 24.57 -32.95
N PHE A 356 -1.91 23.33 -33.46
CA PHE A 356 -2.45 22.19 -32.73
C PHE A 356 -1.67 21.90 -31.45
N ASN A 357 -0.34 22.04 -31.48
CA ASN A 357 0.48 21.90 -30.28
C ASN A 357 0.08 22.93 -29.21
N VAL A 358 -0.04 24.21 -29.58
CA VAL A 358 -0.43 25.28 -28.63
C VAL A 358 -1.85 25.11 -28.10
N VAL A 359 -2.81 24.79 -28.98
CA VAL A 359 -4.23 24.64 -28.59
C VAL A 359 -4.47 23.36 -27.79
N GLY A 360 -3.77 22.27 -28.15
CA GLY A 360 -3.79 21.01 -27.42
C GLY A 360 -3.19 21.17 -26.01
N ALA A 361 -2.01 21.78 -25.91
CA ALA A 361 -1.32 21.98 -24.63
C ALA A 361 -2.15 22.82 -23.63
N ARG A 362 -2.87 23.85 -24.11
CA ARG A 362 -3.72 24.71 -23.27
C ARG A 362 -4.89 23.99 -22.60
N GLY A 363 -5.29 22.82 -23.08
CA GLY A 363 -6.40 22.08 -22.48
C GLY A 363 -6.10 21.57 -21.08
N TYR A 364 -4.85 21.23 -20.77
CA TYR A 364 -4.47 20.48 -19.56
C TYR A 364 -4.32 21.33 -18.30
N GLY A 365 -4.51 22.65 -18.38
CA GLY A 365 -3.97 23.56 -17.38
C GLY A 365 -2.44 23.58 -17.48
N GLU A 366 -1.83 24.74 -17.60
CA GLU A 366 -0.41 24.85 -18.00
C GLU A 366 0.60 24.42 -16.90
N SER A 367 0.16 23.75 -15.83
CA SER A 367 0.98 23.43 -14.66
C SER A 367 1.08 21.93 -14.39
N THR A 368 2.31 21.43 -14.25
CA THR A 368 2.63 20.16 -13.61
C THR A 368 2.07 20.14 -12.18
N GLN A 369 1.29 19.12 -11.83
CA GLN A 369 0.55 19.07 -10.58
C GLN A 369 0.42 17.67 -9.98
N ILE A 370 0.29 17.60 -8.65
CA ILE A 370 -0.02 16.36 -7.90
C ILE A 370 -1.39 16.51 -7.26
N ASN A 371 -2.25 15.53 -7.47
CA ASN A 371 -3.51 15.41 -6.75
C ASN A 371 -3.49 14.21 -5.82
N SER A 372 -3.92 14.41 -4.58
CA SER A 372 -3.77 13.42 -3.52
C SER A 372 -5.03 13.26 -2.67
N ILE A 373 -5.21 12.07 -2.12
CA ILE A 373 -6.10 11.79 -0.98
C ILE A 373 -5.31 10.98 0.06
N ALA A 374 -5.35 11.44 1.31
CA ALA A 374 -4.64 10.82 2.41
C ALA A 374 -5.61 10.31 3.48
N LEU A 375 -5.35 9.12 4.01
CA LEU A 375 -5.96 8.59 5.23
C LEU A 375 -4.93 8.68 6.34
N ALA A 376 -5.23 9.43 7.39
CA ALA A 376 -4.36 9.63 8.53
C ALA A 376 -4.99 9.05 9.78
N GLN A 377 -4.36 8.03 10.37
CA GLN A 377 -4.76 7.55 11.68
C GLN A 377 -4.03 8.34 12.75
N VAL A 378 -4.80 8.93 13.67
CA VAL A 378 -4.25 9.76 14.73
C VAL A 378 -3.67 8.89 15.85
N LEU A 379 -2.41 9.15 16.20
CA LEU A 379 -1.70 8.48 17.28
C LEU A 379 -1.42 9.47 18.42
N PRO A 380 -1.01 9.00 19.61
CA PRO A 380 -0.50 9.88 20.67
C PRO A 380 0.70 10.72 20.21
N ASP A 381 1.04 11.74 21.00
CA ASP A 381 2.21 12.61 20.79
C ASP A 381 2.24 13.38 19.46
N ASP A 382 1.05 13.76 18.96
CA ASP A 382 0.89 14.50 17.70
C ASP A 382 1.47 13.76 16.48
N GLU A 383 1.43 12.43 16.48
CA GLU A 383 1.87 11.61 15.36
C GLU A 383 0.69 11.13 14.49
N LEU A 384 0.92 11.04 13.18
CA LEU A 384 -0.06 10.53 12.21
C LEU A 384 0.55 9.40 11.38
N ASP A 385 -0.08 8.23 11.39
CA ASP A 385 0.20 7.16 10.43
C ASP A 385 -0.62 7.43 9.17
N VAL A 386 0.05 7.86 8.11
CA VAL A 386 -0.60 8.33 6.89
C VAL A 386 -0.36 7.39 5.74
N MET A 387 -1.45 6.99 5.08
CA MET A 387 -1.45 6.33 3.78
C MET A 387 -2.01 7.31 2.75
N GLN A 388 -1.21 7.68 1.75
CA GLN A 388 -1.58 8.65 0.72
C GLN A 388 -1.56 8.02 -0.67
N TYR A 389 -2.63 8.29 -1.41
CA TYR A 389 -2.78 7.95 -2.83
C TYR A 389 -2.64 9.23 -3.64
N SER A 390 -1.76 9.21 -4.63
CA SER A 390 -1.43 10.39 -5.42
C SER A 390 -1.41 10.08 -6.90
N ASN A 391 -1.71 11.08 -7.71
CA ASN A 391 -1.50 11.07 -9.16
C ASN A 391 -0.69 12.29 -9.56
N ALA A 392 0.54 12.06 -10.04
CA ALA A 392 1.45 13.08 -10.52
C ALA A 392 1.25 13.27 -12.03
N PHE A 393 0.81 14.46 -12.45
CA PHE A 393 0.68 14.84 -13.85
C PHE A 393 1.76 15.85 -14.23
N VAL A 394 2.37 15.67 -15.40
CA VAL A 394 3.47 16.52 -15.89
C VAL A 394 3.19 17.05 -17.29
N THR A 395 3.57 18.30 -17.54
CA THR A 395 3.46 18.91 -18.88
C THR A 395 4.72 18.64 -19.72
N SER A 396 5.90 18.78 -19.12
CA SER A 396 7.18 18.34 -19.68
C SER A 396 7.49 16.93 -19.21
N GLY A 397 7.72 15.99 -20.13
CA GLY A 397 8.12 14.63 -19.75
C GLY A 397 9.57 14.57 -19.24
N GLY A 398 9.89 13.53 -18.49
CA GLY A 398 11.23 13.27 -17.97
C GLY A 398 11.23 12.45 -16.68
N PHE A 399 12.40 12.40 -16.03
CA PHE A 399 12.56 11.79 -14.71
C PHE A 399 12.25 12.77 -13.60
N PHE A 400 11.42 12.33 -12.65
CA PHE A 400 11.00 13.10 -11.49
C PHE A 400 11.39 12.36 -10.21
N GLU A 401 11.94 13.11 -9.26
CA GLU A 401 12.21 12.64 -7.91
C GLU A 401 11.05 13.04 -7.00
N LEU A 402 10.44 12.02 -6.40
CA LEU A 402 9.32 12.16 -5.47
C LEU A 402 9.80 11.80 -4.06
N GLN A 403 9.73 12.80 -3.19
CA GLN A 403 10.14 12.71 -1.78
C GLN A 403 9.04 13.31 -0.91
N HIS A 404 8.79 12.73 0.26
CA HIS A 404 7.79 13.20 1.23
C HIS A 404 8.42 13.19 2.61
N GLN A 405 7.89 14.02 3.50
CA GLN A 405 8.39 14.11 4.87
C GLN A 405 7.90 12.94 5.73
N GLY A 406 8.55 12.76 6.88
CA GLY A 406 8.20 11.75 7.88
C GLY A 406 9.23 10.64 7.99
N SER A 407 8.86 9.58 8.69
CA SER A 407 9.70 8.44 9.00
C SER A 407 9.06 7.14 8.53
N GLY A 408 9.91 6.15 8.21
CA GLY A 408 9.44 4.86 7.72
C GLY A 408 8.72 4.94 6.38
N LEU A 409 9.14 5.84 5.48
CA LEU A 409 8.50 5.99 4.19
C LEU A 409 8.57 4.70 3.36
N ILE A 410 7.44 4.32 2.79
CA ILE A 410 7.32 3.20 1.84
C ILE A 410 6.57 3.72 0.62
N TYR A 411 7.17 3.57 -0.56
CA TYR A 411 6.54 3.92 -1.84
C TYR A 411 6.04 2.69 -2.58
N SER A 412 5.04 2.90 -3.42
CA SER A 412 4.63 1.99 -4.47
C SER A 412 4.14 2.78 -5.68
N THR A 413 4.26 2.20 -6.86
CA THR A 413 3.65 2.77 -8.07
C THR A 413 2.13 2.64 -8.08
N GLY A 414 1.57 1.71 -7.29
CA GLY A 414 0.13 1.37 -7.36
C GLY A 414 -0.30 0.80 -8.72
N SER A 415 0.62 0.60 -9.66
CA SER A 415 0.36 0.05 -10.97
C SER A 415 0.33 -1.47 -10.92
N ASP A 416 -0.64 -2.06 -11.62
CA ASP A 416 -0.93 -3.49 -11.60
C ASP A 416 -0.67 -4.15 -12.98
N SER A 417 -0.47 -3.36 -14.03
CA SER A 417 -0.55 -3.85 -15.41
C SER A 417 0.62 -3.42 -16.29
N GLU A 418 1.36 -2.38 -15.89
CA GLU A 418 2.49 -1.85 -16.66
C GLU A 418 3.79 -1.81 -15.85
N GLU A 419 4.90 -2.02 -16.56
CA GLU A 419 6.23 -1.73 -16.05
C GLU A 419 6.41 -0.22 -16.00
N VAL A 420 6.91 0.26 -14.86
CA VAL A 420 7.22 1.68 -14.67
C VAL A 420 8.73 1.82 -14.68
N LEU A 421 9.22 2.65 -15.61
CA LEU A 421 10.63 3.00 -15.64
C LEU A 421 10.93 3.92 -14.45
N GLY A 422 11.38 3.31 -13.36
CA GLY A 422 11.66 4.00 -12.11
C GLY A 422 12.30 3.10 -11.07
N LYS A 423 12.77 3.74 -10.00
CA LYS A 423 13.41 3.09 -8.86
C LYS A 423 12.78 3.62 -7.57
N ILE A 424 12.32 2.69 -6.72
CA ILE A 424 11.92 2.96 -5.35
C ILE A 424 13.07 2.52 -4.46
N GLN A 425 13.58 3.44 -3.66
CA GLN A 425 14.56 3.14 -2.63
C GLN A 425 13.86 3.05 -1.28
N LEU A 426 14.00 1.93 -0.59
CA LEU A 426 13.56 1.76 0.80
C LEU A 426 14.69 2.15 1.75
N GLY A 427 14.35 2.75 2.90
CA GLY A 427 15.31 3.10 3.94
C GLY A 427 14.97 4.42 4.64
N THR A 428 15.94 4.98 5.36
CA THR A 428 15.83 6.29 6.02
C THR A 428 15.73 7.44 5.03
N GLN A 429 16.32 7.29 3.84
CA GLN A 429 16.23 8.21 2.71
C GLN A 429 15.36 7.60 1.60
N ALA A 430 14.14 7.15 1.96
CA ALA A 430 13.27 6.55 0.97
C ALA A 430 12.87 7.57 -0.10
N GLU A 431 13.04 7.19 -1.35
CA GLU A 431 12.83 8.04 -2.51
C GLU A 431 12.17 7.23 -3.63
N PHE A 432 11.35 7.92 -4.43
CA PHE A 432 10.82 7.36 -5.66
C PHE A 432 11.22 8.21 -6.86
N SER A 433 12.10 7.67 -7.70
CA SER A 433 12.48 8.28 -8.99
C SER A 433 11.74 7.59 -10.13
N VAL A 434 11.06 8.36 -10.98
CA VAL A 434 10.18 7.82 -12.01
C VAL A 434 10.17 8.65 -13.29
N ASP A 435 10.18 7.97 -14.44
CA ASP A 435 9.91 8.58 -15.73
C ASP A 435 8.41 8.79 -15.95
N ILE A 436 8.04 10.02 -16.26
CA ILE A 436 6.68 10.42 -16.60
C ILE A 436 6.71 11.03 -18.01
N PRO A 437 6.06 10.41 -19.01
CA PRO A 437 5.94 10.98 -20.36
C PRO A 437 5.24 12.34 -20.36
N PRO A 438 5.48 13.19 -21.38
CA PRO A 438 4.83 14.50 -21.47
C PRO A 438 3.31 14.38 -21.59
N PHE A 439 2.57 15.27 -20.92
CA PHE A 439 1.11 15.27 -20.86
C PHE A 439 0.50 13.94 -20.40
N SER A 440 1.21 13.24 -19.53
CA SER A 440 0.75 12.01 -18.90
C SER A 440 0.77 12.13 -17.39
N SER A 441 0.17 11.15 -16.72
CA SER A 441 0.23 11.07 -15.27
C SER A 441 0.68 9.69 -14.83
N ARG A 442 1.33 9.65 -13.66
CA ARG A 442 1.65 8.40 -12.97
C ARG A 442 0.99 8.38 -11.60
N PRO A 443 0.22 7.32 -11.29
CA PRO A 443 -0.19 7.08 -9.93
C PRO A 443 1.01 6.67 -9.08
N PHE A 444 0.93 6.95 -7.80
CA PHE A 444 1.81 6.38 -6.79
C PHE A 444 1.12 6.41 -5.43
N ILE A 445 1.63 5.58 -4.54
CA ILE A 445 1.17 5.45 -3.16
C ILE A 445 2.38 5.64 -2.29
N HIS A 446 2.20 6.31 -1.16
CA HIS A 446 3.17 6.22 -0.09
C HIS A 446 2.50 6.07 1.26
N ARG A 447 3.25 5.47 2.19
CA ARG A 447 2.90 5.44 3.61
C ARG A 447 4.02 6.02 4.43
N THR A 448 3.69 6.84 5.41
CA THR A 448 4.67 7.55 6.24
C THR A 448 4.11 7.81 7.64
N LEU A 449 5.00 7.94 8.62
CA LEU A 449 4.68 8.49 9.94
C LEU A 449 5.15 9.94 9.99
N ILE A 450 4.22 10.89 10.14
CA ILE A 450 4.53 12.32 10.27
C ILE A 450 4.24 12.83 11.67
N ASN A 451 4.99 13.85 12.11
CA ASN A 451 4.68 14.58 13.34
C ASN A 451 3.90 15.83 12.96
N LYS A 452 2.60 15.82 13.25
CA LYS A 452 1.66 16.89 12.97
C LYS A 452 0.50 16.80 13.94
N LYS A 453 0.27 17.88 14.68
CA LYS A 453 -0.89 18.02 15.55
C LYS A 453 -2.19 17.94 14.74
N ALA A 454 -3.00 16.93 15.05
CA ALA A 454 -4.35 16.78 14.52
C ALA A 454 -5.38 17.55 15.39
N PRO A 455 -6.60 17.79 14.88
CA PRO A 455 -7.69 18.35 15.69
C PRO A 455 -7.93 17.53 16.96
N THR A 456 -7.97 18.16 18.13
CA THR A 456 -8.29 17.45 19.37
C THR A 456 -9.76 17.07 19.37
N VAL A 457 -10.07 15.81 19.67
CA VAL A 457 -11.44 15.28 19.73
C VAL A 457 -11.69 14.71 21.11
N GLU A 458 -12.70 15.20 21.79
CA GLU A 458 -13.17 14.69 23.07
C GLU A 458 -14.62 14.20 22.96
N LEU A 459 -14.88 12.99 23.44
CA LEU A 459 -16.22 12.42 23.50
C LEU A 459 -16.94 12.95 24.75
N THR A 460 -17.95 13.80 24.55
CA THR A 460 -18.70 14.43 25.65
C THR A 460 -19.85 13.55 26.11
N THR A 461 -20.67 13.09 25.16
CA THR A 461 -21.87 12.29 25.45
C THR A 461 -22.03 11.21 24.38
N PHE A 462 -22.30 9.98 24.83
CA PHE A 462 -22.71 8.88 23.96
C PHE A 462 -23.54 7.86 24.74
N ASP A 463 -24.70 7.51 24.19
CA ASP A 463 -25.60 6.48 24.72
C ASP A 463 -25.64 5.31 23.71
N PRO A 464 -25.01 4.16 24.01
CA PRO A 464 -24.91 3.02 23.10
C PRO A 464 -26.27 2.49 22.60
N GLU A 465 -27.34 2.67 23.38
CA GLU A 465 -28.70 2.24 23.03
C GLU A 465 -29.34 3.18 22.00
N LYS A 466 -29.06 4.48 22.10
CA LYS A 466 -29.52 5.49 21.12
C LYS A 466 -28.58 5.61 19.91
N GLY A 467 -27.37 5.07 20.02
CA GLY A 467 -26.34 5.11 18.99
C GLY A 467 -25.97 6.53 18.58
N LEU A 468 -25.67 6.73 17.29
CA LEU A 468 -25.18 8.00 16.77
C LEU A 468 -26.09 9.20 17.09
N SER A 469 -27.40 9.01 17.25
CA SER A 469 -28.34 10.10 17.58
C SER A 469 -28.08 10.79 18.92
N SER A 470 -27.27 10.18 19.79
CA SER A 470 -26.85 10.72 21.09
C SER A 470 -25.42 11.25 21.12
N LEU A 471 -24.71 11.17 19.99
CA LEU A 471 -23.29 11.52 19.90
C LEU A 471 -23.11 13.03 20.03
N GLU A 472 -22.34 13.44 21.03
CA GLU A 472 -21.85 14.80 21.22
C GLU A 472 -20.33 14.80 21.41
N LEU A 473 -19.67 15.66 20.66
CA LEU A 473 -18.21 15.80 20.62
C LEU A 473 -17.82 17.25 20.89
N ASN A 474 -16.70 17.44 21.58
CA ASN A 474 -15.95 18.68 21.55
C ASN A 474 -14.77 18.51 20.59
N ILE A 475 -14.64 19.41 19.63
CA ILE A 475 -13.57 19.36 18.62
C ILE A 475 -12.92 20.73 18.54
N ASP A 476 -11.64 20.77 18.86
CA ASP A 476 -10.85 22.00 18.83
C ASP A 476 -10.39 22.30 17.40
N SER A 477 -10.47 23.57 17.00
CA SER A 477 -9.78 24.11 15.81
C SER A 477 -9.94 23.30 14.52
N LEU A 478 -11.11 23.43 13.88
CA LEU A 478 -11.37 22.87 12.54
C LEU A 478 -11.22 23.95 11.46
N ASP A 479 -10.63 23.58 10.33
CA ASP A 479 -10.56 24.44 9.16
C ASP A 479 -11.95 24.69 8.58
N ALA A 480 -12.17 25.89 8.05
CA ALA A 480 -13.41 26.26 7.39
C ALA A 480 -13.68 25.33 6.20
N GLY A 481 -14.82 24.64 6.21
CA GLY A 481 -15.21 23.70 5.16
C GLY A 481 -14.86 22.23 5.44
N SER A 482 -14.31 21.92 6.62
CA SER A 482 -14.10 20.53 7.05
C SER A 482 -15.42 19.75 7.09
N GLN A 483 -15.39 18.50 6.62
CA GLN A 483 -16.54 17.59 6.67
C GLN A 483 -16.31 16.51 7.72
N LEU A 484 -17.33 16.26 8.56
CA LEU A 484 -17.22 15.34 9.68
C LEU A 484 -18.27 14.23 9.58
N TRP A 485 -17.84 13.01 9.82
CA TRP A 485 -18.68 11.82 9.77
C TRP A 485 -18.36 10.89 10.94
N ALA A 486 -19.39 10.39 11.62
CA ALA A 486 -19.24 9.35 12.63
C ALA A 486 -19.85 8.02 12.16
N ILE A 487 -19.19 6.94 12.55
CA ILE A 487 -19.64 5.57 12.36
C ILE A 487 -19.70 4.86 13.71
N HIS A 488 -20.81 4.17 13.94
CA HIS A 488 -20.98 3.28 15.08
C HIS A 488 -21.84 2.11 14.63
N LYS A 489 -21.36 0.87 14.88
CA LYS A 489 -21.95 -0.35 14.35
C LYS A 489 -22.09 -0.28 12.82
N ASP A 490 -23.29 -0.44 12.29
CA ASP A 490 -23.60 -0.43 10.86
C ASP A 490 -24.10 0.93 10.34
N ARG A 491 -24.03 2.00 11.14
CA ARG A 491 -24.60 3.31 10.80
C ARG A 491 -23.51 4.35 10.60
N ILE A 492 -23.77 5.27 9.67
CA ILE A 492 -22.97 6.46 9.41
C ILE A 492 -23.85 7.71 9.42
N SER A 493 -23.37 8.77 10.07
CA SER A 493 -24.08 10.05 10.18
C SER A 493 -23.13 11.23 10.02
N PRO A 494 -23.48 12.26 9.23
CA PRO A 494 -22.69 13.49 9.20
C PRO A 494 -22.85 14.22 10.52
N ILE A 495 -21.76 14.83 11.00
CA ILE A 495 -21.75 15.62 12.22
C ILE A 495 -21.82 17.10 11.84
N SER A 496 -22.59 17.86 12.62
CA SER A 496 -22.78 19.29 12.41
C SER A 496 -22.63 20.05 13.71
N LEU A 497 -22.11 21.27 13.64
CA LEU A 497 -21.98 22.15 14.79
C LEU A 497 -23.36 22.63 15.26
N GLN A 498 -23.65 22.49 16.54
CA GLN A 498 -24.90 22.91 17.17
C GLN A 498 -24.62 23.68 18.45
N GLY A 499 -24.74 25.01 18.39
CA GLY A 499 -24.28 25.85 19.49
C GLY A 499 -22.77 25.72 19.62
N SER A 500 -22.29 25.13 20.71
CA SER A 500 -20.87 24.91 21.01
C SER A 500 -20.41 23.46 20.90
N SER A 501 -21.30 22.50 20.62
CA SER A 501 -20.95 21.08 20.50
C SER A 501 -21.22 20.54 19.10
N TRP A 502 -20.45 19.55 18.70
CA TRP A 502 -20.62 18.83 17.44
C TRP A 502 -21.49 17.60 17.70
N SER A 503 -22.63 17.49 17.01
CA SER A 503 -23.55 16.36 17.26
C SER A 503 -24.25 15.85 16.00
N THR A 504 -24.78 14.63 16.10
CA THR A 504 -25.64 14.05 15.07
C THR A 504 -27.09 14.04 15.54
N LYS A 505 -28.00 14.72 14.80
CA LYS A 505 -29.45 14.74 15.12
C LYS A 505 -30.22 13.55 14.55
N ARG A 506 -29.55 12.68 13.81
CA ARG A 506 -30.16 11.57 13.06
C ARG A 506 -29.44 10.29 13.44
N SER A 507 -30.18 9.19 13.47
CA SER A 507 -29.64 7.84 13.70
C SER A 507 -28.62 7.38 12.64
N GLY A 508 -28.45 8.13 11.56
CA GLY A 508 -27.57 7.78 10.45
C GLY A 508 -28.24 6.85 9.44
N GLN A 509 -27.65 6.79 8.25
CA GLN A 509 -28.02 5.81 7.23
C GLN A 509 -27.17 4.53 7.39
N PRO A 510 -27.61 3.38 6.87
CA PRO A 510 -26.77 2.19 6.80
C PRO A 510 -25.45 2.50 6.09
N LEU A 511 -24.33 2.04 6.66
CA LEU A 511 -23.00 2.27 6.10
C LEU A 511 -22.83 1.61 4.73
N SER A 512 -23.42 0.44 4.54
CA SER A 512 -23.46 -0.23 3.24
C SER A 512 -24.15 0.64 2.17
N GLU A 513 -25.27 1.27 2.48
CA GLU A 513 -25.98 2.18 1.57
C GLU A 513 -25.13 3.41 1.27
N PHE A 514 -24.49 4.00 2.28
CA PHE A 514 -23.59 5.14 2.07
C PHE A 514 -22.42 4.79 1.13
N LEU A 515 -21.77 3.64 1.33
CA LEU A 515 -20.64 3.17 0.52
C LEU A 515 -21.06 2.73 -0.88
N GLN A 516 -22.30 2.26 -1.06
CA GLN A 516 -22.86 1.86 -2.35
C GLN A 516 -23.51 3.01 -3.13
N SER A 517 -23.88 4.10 -2.46
CA SER A 517 -24.64 5.23 -3.05
C SER A 517 -23.89 6.04 -4.11
N ASP A 518 -22.83 5.50 -4.70
CA ASP A 518 -22.31 5.99 -5.96
C ASP A 518 -23.28 5.56 -7.06
N GLU A 519 -23.78 6.55 -7.80
CA GLU A 519 -24.45 6.38 -9.08
C GLU A 519 -23.59 5.47 -9.97
N TYR A 520 -23.87 4.18 -9.94
CA TYR A 520 -23.35 3.11 -10.78
C TYR A 520 -23.79 3.26 -12.25
N PHE A 521 -24.03 4.49 -12.72
CA PHE A 521 -24.28 4.76 -14.12
C PHE A 521 -22.95 4.82 -14.84
N ASN A 522 -22.47 3.60 -15.12
CA ASN A 522 -21.99 3.12 -16.41
C ASN A 522 -22.30 4.04 -17.61
N ASP A 523 -21.74 5.24 -17.67
CA ASP A 523 -21.45 5.84 -18.98
C ASP A 523 -20.18 5.16 -19.47
N TYR A 524 -20.31 3.91 -19.94
CA TYR A 524 -19.25 3.36 -20.76
C TYR A 524 -19.27 4.09 -22.10
N ASP A 525 -18.10 4.52 -22.57
CA ASP A 525 -17.98 4.91 -23.95
C ASP A 525 -18.28 3.72 -24.87
N ILE A 526 -18.40 3.98 -26.17
CA ILE A 526 -18.62 2.95 -27.19
C ILE A 526 -17.51 1.87 -27.25
N TYR A 527 -16.40 2.05 -26.52
CA TYR A 527 -15.29 1.12 -26.40
C TYR A 527 -15.25 0.40 -25.04
N GLY A 528 -16.24 0.61 -24.16
CA GLY A 528 -16.30 -0.02 -22.85
C GLY A 528 -15.41 0.64 -21.80
N GLN A 529 -14.94 1.87 -22.00
CA GLN A 529 -14.24 2.64 -20.98
C GLN A 529 -15.22 3.46 -20.15
N GLN A 530 -15.13 3.37 -18.83
CA GLN A 530 -15.96 4.15 -17.92
C GLN A 530 -15.64 5.64 -18.06
N ILE A 531 -16.60 6.40 -18.57
CA ILE A 531 -16.56 7.85 -18.69
C ILE A 531 -17.17 8.46 -17.42
N ASN A 532 -16.33 8.82 -16.46
CA ASN A 532 -16.76 9.70 -15.39
C ASN A 532 -16.73 11.15 -15.88
N HIS A 533 -17.90 11.75 -16.08
CA HIS A 533 -18.06 13.18 -16.39
C HIS A 533 -18.39 14.00 -15.14
N SER A 534 -17.62 13.83 -14.06
CA SER A 534 -17.76 14.66 -12.87
C SER A 534 -16.85 15.89 -12.98
N ALA A 535 -17.26 16.92 -13.73
CA ALA A 535 -16.53 18.20 -13.74
C ALA A 535 -16.61 18.97 -12.41
N ASN A 536 -17.37 18.48 -11.42
CA ASN A 536 -17.52 19.11 -10.11
C ASN A 536 -16.55 18.49 -9.09
N LYS A 537 -15.62 19.32 -8.58
CA LYS A 537 -14.69 18.99 -7.51
C LYS A 537 -15.36 18.34 -6.30
N GLU A 538 -16.54 18.82 -5.88
CA GLU A 538 -17.24 18.27 -4.71
C GLU A 538 -17.66 16.81 -4.91
N LYS A 539 -18.01 16.42 -6.14
CA LYS A 539 -18.37 15.03 -6.48
C LYS A 539 -17.14 14.13 -6.46
N ILE A 540 -16.02 14.61 -6.99
CA ILE A 540 -14.71 13.92 -6.93
C ILE A 540 -14.29 13.72 -5.47
N ASP A 541 -14.32 14.79 -4.66
CA ASP A 541 -13.96 14.74 -3.24
C ASP A 541 -14.81 13.73 -2.46
N SER A 542 -16.13 13.70 -2.70
CA SER A 542 -17.08 12.77 -2.07
C SER A 542 -16.81 11.31 -2.47
N GLN A 543 -16.52 11.04 -3.75
CA GLN A 543 -16.15 9.71 -4.23
C GLN A 543 -14.85 9.24 -3.59
N LEU A 544 -13.81 10.06 -3.60
CA LEU A 544 -12.53 9.74 -2.96
C LEU A 544 -12.71 9.46 -1.46
N PHE A 545 -13.50 10.28 -0.75
CA PHE A 545 -13.80 10.08 0.67
C PHE A 545 -14.42 8.69 0.94
N ARG A 546 -15.44 8.29 0.17
CA ARG A 546 -16.09 6.98 0.31
C ARG A 546 -15.13 5.83 0.06
N LYS A 547 -14.31 5.92 -0.99
CA LYS A 547 -13.33 4.88 -1.35
C LYS A 547 -12.22 4.77 -0.29
N VAL A 548 -11.76 5.89 0.26
CA VAL A 548 -10.79 5.87 1.37
C VAL A 548 -11.40 5.32 2.67
N MET A 549 -12.67 5.60 2.96
CA MET A 549 -13.35 4.93 4.08
C MET A 549 -13.49 3.42 3.86
N HIS A 550 -13.78 2.98 2.63
CA HIS A 550 -13.77 1.56 2.29
C HIS A 550 -12.43 0.90 2.62
N LYS A 551 -11.34 1.62 2.32
CA LYS A 551 -9.97 1.19 2.66
C LYS A 551 -9.71 1.13 4.16
N SER A 552 -10.13 2.14 4.91
CA SER A 552 -9.94 2.24 6.37
C SER A 552 -10.43 0.98 7.10
N PHE A 553 -11.64 0.52 6.77
CA PHE A 553 -12.24 -0.68 7.37
C PHE A 553 -11.89 -1.98 6.66
N ARG A 554 -11.15 -1.92 5.55
CA ARG A 554 -10.72 -3.08 4.75
C ARG A 554 -11.88 -3.98 4.33
N PHE A 555 -13.00 -3.40 3.94
CA PHE A 555 -14.15 -4.18 3.51
C PHE A 555 -13.77 -5.04 2.29
N GLN A 556 -14.04 -6.34 2.38
CA GLN A 556 -13.92 -7.23 1.23
C GLN A 556 -15.25 -7.26 0.48
N ASN A 557 -15.25 -6.72 -0.73
CA ASN A 557 -16.32 -6.87 -1.72
C ASN A 557 -17.74 -6.56 -1.19
N ILE A 558 -18.06 -5.28 -0.99
CA ILE A 558 -19.40 -4.80 -0.58
C ILE A 558 -20.49 -5.10 -1.64
N TYR A 559 -20.09 -5.41 -2.87
CA TYR A 559 -21.00 -5.52 -4.00
C TYR A 559 -21.77 -6.84 -4.10
N ASN A 560 -21.24 -7.94 -3.57
CA ASN A 560 -21.84 -9.27 -3.76
C ASN A 560 -22.57 -9.82 -2.54
N ASN A 561 -22.16 -9.43 -1.33
CA ASN A 561 -22.82 -9.82 -0.10
C ASN A 561 -23.37 -8.54 0.53
N GLY A 562 -24.70 -8.42 0.61
CA GLY A 562 -25.38 -7.26 1.19
C GLY A 562 -24.93 -6.92 2.63
N ASN A 563 -25.62 -5.97 3.27
CA ASN A 563 -25.31 -5.30 4.56
C ASN A 563 -24.51 -6.08 5.64
N ASN A 564 -24.62 -7.41 5.71
CA ASN A 564 -24.02 -8.29 6.72
C ASN A 564 -22.48 -8.35 6.74
N ASN A 565 -21.79 -8.08 5.62
CA ASN A 565 -20.31 -8.10 5.61
C ASN A 565 -19.70 -6.84 6.25
N VAL A 566 -20.42 -5.72 6.24
CA VAL A 566 -19.95 -4.43 6.75
C VAL A 566 -19.97 -4.39 8.28
N SER A 567 -20.99 -4.99 8.91
CA SER A 567 -21.11 -5.01 10.37
C SER A 567 -20.00 -5.82 11.06
N ASN A 568 -19.48 -6.85 10.39
CA ASN A 568 -18.54 -7.80 10.99
C ASN A 568 -17.08 -7.35 10.93
N SER A 569 -16.74 -6.27 10.23
CA SER A 569 -15.37 -5.74 10.20
C SER A 569 -15.20 -4.52 11.10
N ILE A 570 -16.27 -4.01 11.69
CA ILE A 570 -16.29 -2.82 12.54
C ILE A 570 -16.39 -3.27 14.00
N LYS A 571 -15.38 -2.95 14.80
CA LYS A 571 -15.45 -3.17 16.26
C LYS A 571 -16.56 -2.28 16.85
N GLN A 572 -17.47 -2.87 17.61
CA GLN A 572 -18.68 -2.22 18.14
C GLN A 572 -18.48 -1.54 19.50
N ASP A 573 -17.31 -1.73 20.11
CA ASP A 573 -16.85 -1.13 21.37
C ASP A 573 -16.41 0.34 21.21
N ARG A 574 -16.53 0.92 20.01
CA ARG A 574 -15.99 2.24 19.70
C ARG A 574 -16.82 2.99 18.67
N VAL A 575 -16.63 4.31 18.67
CA VAL A 575 -17.13 5.22 17.62
C VAL A 575 -15.94 5.62 16.74
N TYR A 576 -16.10 5.47 15.42
CA TYR A 576 -15.11 5.93 14.45
C TYR A 576 -15.50 7.32 13.97
N LEU A 577 -14.56 8.25 14.01
CA LEU A 577 -14.76 9.62 13.54
C LEU A 577 -13.82 9.89 12.37
N PHE A 578 -14.39 10.42 11.28
CA PHE A 578 -13.67 10.85 10.09
C PHE A 578 -13.81 12.36 9.94
N ILE A 579 -12.67 13.06 9.86
CA ILE A 579 -12.61 14.49 9.62
C ILE A 579 -11.85 14.72 8.31
N GLN A 580 -12.55 15.18 7.28
CA GLN A 580 -11.94 15.57 6.01
C GLN A 580 -11.57 17.05 6.03
N SER A 581 -10.31 17.36 5.77
CA SER A 581 -9.79 18.73 5.64
C SER A 581 -8.87 18.87 4.42
N GLU A 582 -8.39 20.07 4.15
CA GLU A 582 -7.36 20.32 3.15
C GLU A 582 -6.05 19.61 3.53
N MET A 583 -5.33 19.12 2.53
CA MET A 583 -4.06 18.44 2.73
C MET A 583 -2.98 19.40 3.27
N PRO A 584 -2.32 19.06 4.38
CA PRO A 584 -1.28 19.90 4.98
C PRO A 584 0.02 19.91 4.15
N GLU A 585 0.87 20.92 4.35
CA GLU A 585 2.14 21.09 3.62
C GLU A 585 3.11 19.91 3.86
N GLU A 586 3.08 19.30 5.04
CA GLU A 586 3.95 18.19 5.42
C GLU A 586 3.70 16.92 4.57
N LEU A 587 2.51 16.81 3.96
CA LEU A 587 2.13 15.69 3.07
C LEU A 587 2.32 16.00 1.58
N LYS A 588 2.76 17.22 1.24
CA LYS A 588 3.11 17.55 -0.14
C LYS A 588 4.46 16.93 -0.50
N CYS A 589 4.59 16.58 -1.77
CA CYS A 589 5.84 16.12 -2.34
C CYS A 589 6.86 17.26 -2.30
N ALA A 590 8.02 17.02 -1.72
CA ALA A 590 9.16 17.92 -1.68
C ALA A 590 9.89 17.93 -3.03
N SER A 591 9.23 18.42 -4.09
CA SER A 591 9.80 18.50 -5.44
C SER A 591 9.44 19.83 -6.09
N GLU A 592 10.46 20.54 -6.56
CA GLU A 592 10.31 21.84 -7.23
C GLU A 592 9.63 21.72 -8.60
N SER A 593 9.56 20.51 -9.15
CA SER A 593 8.94 20.24 -10.45
C SER A 593 7.43 20.39 -10.44
N PHE A 594 6.79 20.25 -9.27
CA PHE A 594 5.33 20.26 -9.13
C PHE A 594 4.84 21.59 -8.57
N GLN A 595 4.45 22.49 -9.49
CA GLN A 595 4.02 23.86 -9.17
C GLN A 595 2.72 23.90 -8.36
N LYS A 596 1.86 22.90 -8.53
CA LYS A 596 0.58 22.82 -7.84
C LYS A 596 0.40 21.45 -7.20
N GLN A 597 0.07 21.44 -5.92
CA GLN A 597 -0.23 20.22 -5.19
C GLN A 597 -1.50 20.44 -4.39
N SER A 598 -2.53 19.65 -4.69
CA SER A 598 -3.85 19.74 -4.07
C SER A 598 -4.34 18.38 -3.61
N GLY A 599 -5.17 18.37 -2.59
CA GLY A 599 -5.71 17.14 -2.05
C GLY A 599 -6.41 17.37 -0.74
N ASN A 600 -6.98 16.29 -0.22
CA ASN A 600 -7.59 16.27 1.10
C ASN A 600 -6.89 15.24 1.99
N ILE A 601 -6.91 15.49 3.29
CA ILE A 601 -6.56 14.51 4.32
C ILE A 601 -7.83 14.12 5.07
N ILE A 602 -7.95 12.85 5.40
CA ILE A 602 -9.03 12.30 6.21
C ILE A 602 -8.41 11.78 7.50
N TYR A 603 -8.62 12.52 8.59
CA TYR A 603 -8.24 12.05 9.93
C TYR A 603 -9.23 10.99 10.40
N GLN A 604 -8.72 9.88 10.89
CA GLN A 604 -9.48 8.80 11.50
C GLN A 604 -9.17 8.72 12.99
N TYR A 605 -10.21 8.80 13.81
CA TYR A 605 -10.15 8.56 15.26
C TYR A 605 -10.95 7.31 15.61
N GLU A 606 -10.46 6.61 16.63
CA GLU A 606 -11.15 5.49 17.27
C GLU A 606 -11.44 5.85 18.73
N LEU A 607 -12.67 6.26 19.00
CA LEU A 607 -13.12 6.68 20.32
C LEU A 607 -13.67 5.46 21.06
N ILE A 608 -12.88 4.87 21.95
CA ILE A 608 -13.28 3.71 22.74
C ILE A 608 -14.40 4.13 23.70
N LEU A 609 -15.47 3.34 23.73
CA LEU A 609 -16.56 3.51 24.68
C LEU A 609 -16.13 2.88 26.01
N SER A 610 -16.07 3.69 27.06
CA SER A 610 -15.82 3.18 28.41
C SER A 610 -16.95 2.24 28.83
N GLU A 611 -16.60 1.08 29.38
CA GLU A 611 -17.54 0.13 30.00
C GLU A 611 -18.35 0.74 31.15
#